data_AF-A0A1M3NN88-F1
#
_entry.id   AF-A0A1M3NN88-F1
#
_cell.length_a   1.000
_cell.length_b   1.000
_cell.length_c   1.000
_cell.angle_alpha   90.00
_cell.angle_beta   90.00
_cell.angle_gamma   90.00
#
_symmetry.space_group_name_H-M   'P 1'
#
loop_
_entity.id
_entity.type
_entity.pdbx_description
1 polymer ?
#
loop_
_entity_poly.entity_id
_entity_poly.type
_entity_poly.pdbx_seq_one_letter_code
_entity_poly.pdbx_strand_id
1 'polypeptide(L)'
;MAVLARYGSPAQQGQWLKLLLAGEIRSSFAMTEPDVASSDARNIESRIVCDGDTYVIHGRKWYTAGATDSRCRIINFMCKTDSEDEPYRQQSMILAPKDAPGVTVVRSISVFGF
;
A
#
# COMPACT_ATOMS: atom_id res chain seq x y z
N MET A 1 -1.14 -12.38 -6.29
CA MET A 1 -1.49 -11.52 -5.13
C MET A 1 -2.53 -12.22 -4.26
N ALA A 2 -2.11 -13.03 -3.27
CA ALA A 2 -3.02 -13.85 -2.47
C ALA A 2 -4.06 -13.03 -1.68
N VAL A 3 -3.66 -11.85 -1.19
CA VAL A 3 -4.55 -10.90 -0.48
C VAL A 3 -5.73 -10.48 -1.38
N LEU A 4 -5.45 -10.06 -2.60
CA LEU A 4 -6.48 -9.60 -3.53
C LEU A 4 -7.42 -10.73 -3.97
N ALA A 5 -6.90 -11.95 -4.15
CA ALA A 5 -7.72 -13.11 -4.46
C ALA A 5 -8.69 -13.49 -3.32
N ARG A 6 -8.27 -13.28 -2.06
CA ARG A 6 -9.07 -13.64 -0.89
C ARG A 6 -10.04 -12.55 -0.44
N TYR A 7 -9.63 -11.29 -0.51
CA TYR A 7 -10.34 -10.16 0.10
C TYR A 7 -10.79 -9.08 -0.90
N GLY A 8 -10.30 -9.12 -2.14
CA GLY A 8 -10.68 -8.13 -3.14
C GLY A 8 -12.14 -8.27 -3.55
N SER A 9 -12.82 -7.14 -3.74
CA SER A 9 -14.15 -7.15 -4.36
C SER A 9 -14.07 -7.69 -5.80
N PRO A 10 -15.19 -8.18 -6.38
CA PRO A 10 -15.21 -8.62 -7.78
C PRO A 10 -14.66 -7.58 -8.77
N ALA A 11 -14.95 -6.29 -8.52
CA ALA A 11 -14.42 -5.19 -9.32
C ALA A 11 -12.89 -5.06 -9.19
N GLN A 12 -12.36 -5.08 -7.96
CA GLN A 12 -10.92 -5.01 -7.70
C GLN A 12 -10.18 -6.22 -8.29
N GLN A 13 -10.74 -7.42 -8.16
CA GLN A 13 -10.18 -8.63 -8.76
C GLN A 13 -10.21 -8.57 -10.29
N GLY A 14 -11.31 -8.12 -10.89
CA GLY A 14 -11.45 -7.94 -12.33
C GLY A 14 -10.41 -6.96 -12.90
N GLN A 15 -10.19 -5.84 -12.20
CA GLN A 15 -9.26 -4.80 -12.62
C GLN A 15 -7.78 -5.19 -12.45
N TRP A 16 -7.43 -5.78 -11.30
CA TRP A 16 -6.02 -5.95 -10.92
C TRP A 16 -5.54 -7.40 -10.89
N LEU A 17 -6.36 -8.33 -10.39
CA LEU A 17 -5.91 -9.70 -10.12
C LEU A 17 -5.56 -10.45 -11.40
N LYS A 18 -6.38 -10.30 -12.46
CA LYS A 18 -6.14 -10.96 -13.75
C LYS A 18 -4.79 -10.56 -14.35
N LEU A 19 -4.51 -9.25 -14.40
CA LEU A 19 -3.24 -8.71 -14.93
C LEU A 19 -2.04 -9.15 -14.07
N LEU A 20 -2.20 -9.20 -12.75
CA LEU A 20 -1.16 -9.67 -11.82
C LEU A 20 -0.87 -11.17 -12.00
N LEU A 21 -1.89 -11.99 -12.25
CA LEU A 21 -1.73 -13.43 -12.50
C LEU A 21 -1.10 -13.70 -13.87
N ALA A 22 -1.40 -12.88 -14.87
CA ALA A 22 -0.77 -12.93 -16.20
C ALA A 22 0.67 -12.39 -16.21
N GLY A 23 1.10 -11.68 -15.15
CA GLY A 23 2.43 -11.10 -15.04
C GLY A 23 2.64 -9.81 -15.86
N GLU A 24 1.56 -9.27 -16.42
CA GLU A 24 1.55 -8.04 -17.23
C GLU A 24 1.86 -6.79 -16.39
N ILE A 25 1.38 -6.79 -15.14
CA ILE A 25 1.68 -5.76 -14.16
C ILE A 25 2.31 -6.38 -12.90
N ARG A 26 2.95 -5.53 -12.11
CA ARG A 26 3.48 -5.84 -10.78
C ARG A 26 2.74 -5.02 -9.73
N SER A 27 2.81 -5.49 -8.50
CA SER A 27 2.35 -4.76 -7.33
C SER A 27 3.47 -4.61 -6.32
N SER A 28 3.27 -3.71 -5.37
CA SER A 28 4.12 -3.58 -4.20
C SER A 28 3.29 -3.52 -2.92
N PHE A 29 3.93 -3.75 -1.79
CA PHE A 29 3.30 -3.69 -0.47
C PHE A 29 4.01 -2.62 0.38
N ALA A 30 3.23 -1.65 0.86
CA ALA A 30 3.74 -0.47 1.53
C ALA A 30 3.20 -0.41 2.96
N MET A 31 3.99 -0.95 3.89
CA MET A 31 3.67 -1.00 5.33
C MET A 31 4.69 -0.24 6.16
N THR A 32 5.98 -0.54 5.98
CA THR A 32 7.07 0.01 6.81
C THR A 32 7.21 1.52 6.62
N GLU A 33 7.33 2.23 7.74
CA GLU A 33 7.53 3.68 7.82
C GLU A 33 8.95 3.99 8.31
N PRO A 34 9.59 5.06 7.81
CA PRO A 34 10.95 5.41 8.19
C PRO A 34 11.05 6.04 9.58
N ASP A 35 9.98 6.70 10.03
CA ASP A 35 10.00 7.58 11.20
C ASP A 35 9.54 6.86 12.49
N VAL A 36 9.10 5.59 12.38
CA VAL A 36 8.61 4.77 13.49
C VAL A 36 9.13 3.34 13.44
N ALA A 37 9.26 2.70 14.60
CA ALA A 37 9.67 1.30 14.74
C ALA A 37 8.57 0.35 14.22
N SER A 38 8.58 0.11 12.92
CA SER A 38 7.53 -0.61 12.17
C SER A 38 7.53 -2.14 12.38
N SER A 39 8.44 -2.67 13.20
CA SER A 39 8.41 -4.09 13.60
C SER A 39 7.19 -4.41 14.47
N ASP A 40 6.72 -3.44 15.26
CA ASP A 40 5.38 -3.46 15.83
C ASP A 40 4.43 -2.73 14.89
N ALA A 41 3.50 -3.47 14.28
CA ALA A 41 2.54 -2.91 13.35
C ALA A 41 1.68 -1.80 13.95
N ARG A 42 1.49 -1.77 15.28
CA ARG A 42 0.68 -0.74 15.96
C ARG A 42 1.33 0.66 15.92
N ASN A 43 2.65 0.72 15.68
CA ASN A 43 3.39 1.96 15.58
C ASN A 43 3.19 2.68 14.24
N ILE A 44 2.55 2.06 13.24
CA ILE A 44 2.24 2.72 11.95
C ILE A 44 1.41 3.99 12.18
N GLU A 45 1.80 5.10 11.57
CA GLU A 45 1.18 6.43 11.75
C GLU A 45 0.58 7.02 10.48
N SER A 46 0.93 6.50 9.30
CA SER A 46 0.24 6.88 8.06
C SER A 46 -1.28 6.76 8.25
N ARG A 47 -1.98 7.79 7.81
CA ARG A 47 -3.42 7.95 8.04
C ARG A 47 -4.18 7.93 6.74
N ILE A 48 -5.41 7.44 6.81
CA ILE A 48 -6.37 7.56 5.73
C ILE A 48 -7.66 8.16 6.27
N VAL A 49 -8.23 9.11 5.54
CA VAL A 49 -9.48 9.78 5.92
C VAL A 49 -10.48 9.57 4.79
N CYS A 50 -11.72 9.23 5.15
CA CYS A 50 -12.82 9.20 4.20
C CYS A 50 -13.26 10.63 3.89
N ASP A 51 -13.29 11.00 2.62
CA ASP A 51 -13.77 12.29 2.11
C ASP A 51 -14.84 12.03 1.04
N GLY A 52 -16.08 11.93 1.51
CA GLY A 52 -17.24 11.55 0.70
C GLY A 52 -17.07 10.15 0.09
N ASP A 53 -16.95 10.10 -1.23
CA ASP A 53 -16.78 8.86 -2.00
C ASP A 53 -15.30 8.49 -2.23
N THR A 54 -14.37 9.27 -1.67
CA THR A 54 -12.93 9.10 -1.87
C THR A 54 -12.19 8.92 -0.55
N TYR A 55 -10.95 8.45 -0.64
CA TYR A 55 -10.05 8.38 0.50
C TYR A 55 -8.83 9.26 0.27
N VAL A 56 -8.50 10.06 1.29
CA VAL A 56 -7.28 10.86 1.31
C VAL A 56 -6.22 10.14 2.14
N ILE A 57 -5.12 9.77 1.49
CA ILE A 57 -4.00 9.04 2.11
C ILE A 57 -2.88 10.02 2.42
N HIS A 58 -2.38 9.99 3.66
CA HIS A 58 -1.19 10.73 4.06
C HIS A 58 -0.20 9.81 4.76
N GLY A 59 1.01 9.72 4.23
CA GLY A 59 2.09 8.99 4.89
C GLY A 59 3.31 8.82 4.01
N ARG A 60 4.37 8.29 4.62
CA ARG A 60 5.63 7.99 3.96
C ARG A 60 6.01 6.55 4.24
N LYS A 61 6.19 5.75 3.18
CA LYS A 61 6.61 4.35 3.29
C LYS A 61 8.01 4.16 2.70
N TRP A 62 8.75 3.19 3.21
CA TRP A 62 10.04 2.78 2.69
C TRP A 62 10.19 1.27 2.70
N TYR A 63 11.27 0.74 2.10
CA TYR A 63 11.44 -0.68 1.83
C TYR A 63 10.28 -1.32 1.04
N THR A 64 9.59 -0.52 0.22
CA THR A 64 8.48 -0.96 -0.63
C THR A 64 9.04 -1.68 -1.87
N ALA A 65 9.32 -2.97 -1.72
CA ALA A 65 9.93 -3.79 -2.77
C ALA A 65 9.16 -3.72 -4.11
N GLY A 66 9.90 -3.57 -5.21
CA GLY A 66 9.33 -3.52 -6.56
C GLY A 66 8.64 -2.21 -6.95
N ALA A 67 8.53 -1.22 -6.05
CA ALA A 67 7.87 0.05 -6.35
C ALA A 67 8.56 0.86 -7.46
N THR A 68 9.85 0.66 -7.70
CA THR A 68 10.61 1.32 -8.79
C THR A 68 10.44 0.63 -10.14
N ASP A 69 9.94 -0.61 -10.22
CA ASP A 69 9.66 -1.28 -11.50
C ASP A 69 8.60 -0.49 -12.28
N SER A 70 8.82 -0.30 -13.58
CA SER A 70 7.90 0.42 -14.46
C SER A 70 6.56 -0.30 -14.64
N ARG A 71 6.54 -1.63 -14.48
CA ARG A 71 5.33 -2.46 -14.48
C ARG A 71 4.62 -2.46 -13.14
N CYS A 72 5.20 -1.91 -12.07
CA CYS A 72 4.45 -1.73 -10.83
C CYS A 72 3.31 -0.75 -11.11
N ARG A 73 2.06 -1.21 -10.99
CA ARG A 73 0.87 -0.36 -11.29
C ARG A 73 0.00 -0.12 -10.06
N ILE A 74 0.06 -0.99 -9.06
CA ILE A 74 -0.81 -0.95 -7.88
C ILE A 74 0.00 -1.19 -6.61
N ILE A 75 -0.24 -0.36 -5.60
CA ILE A 75 0.40 -0.44 -4.28
C ILE A 75 -0.66 -0.84 -3.27
N ASN A 76 -0.43 -1.93 -2.54
CA ASN A 76 -1.25 -2.25 -1.37
C ASN A 76 -0.68 -1.51 -0.16
N PHE A 77 -1.39 -0.49 0.29
CA PHE A 77 -0.96 0.45 1.31
C PHE A 77 -1.64 0.16 2.64
N MET A 78 -0.84 0.02 3.71
CA MET A 78 -1.34 -0.19 5.07
C MET A 78 -1.25 1.11 5.88
N CYS A 79 -2.33 1.46 6.57
CA CYS A 79 -2.45 2.71 7.33
C CYS A 79 -3.43 2.60 8.49
N LYS A 80 -3.40 3.59 9.38
CA LYS A 80 -4.42 3.80 10.40
C LYS A 80 -5.64 4.52 9.81
N THR A 81 -6.82 3.91 10.01
CA THR A 81 -8.14 4.46 9.68
C THR A 81 -8.81 5.13 10.86
N ASP A 82 -8.61 4.59 12.06
CA ASP A 82 -9.23 5.10 13.29
C ASP A 82 -8.26 4.84 14.46
N SER A 83 -7.65 5.89 15.01
CA SER A 83 -6.69 5.76 16.12
C SER A 83 -7.36 5.51 17.47
N GLU A 84 -8.67 5.72 17.57
CA GLU A 84 -9.42 5.64 18.82
C GLU A 84 -10.16 4.31 18.98
N ASP A 85 -10.23 3.49 17.94
CA ASP A 85 -10.81 2.14 18.01
C ASP A 85 -9.88 1.16 18.77
N GLU A 86 -10.38 -0.04 19.05
CA GLU A 86 -9.63 -1.14 19.64
C GLU A 86 -8.32 -1.41 18.87
N PRO A 87 -7.19 -1.69 19.53
CA PRO A 87 -5.86 -1.73 18.90
C PRO A 87 -5.73 -2.60 17.64
N TYR A 88 -6.55 -3.65 17.51
CA TYR A 88 -6.55 -4.57 16.36
C TYR A 88 -7.53 -4.19 15.24
N ARG A 89 -8.24 -3.06 15.37
CA ARG A 89 -9.22 -2.53 14.40
C ARG A 89 -8.86 -1.15 13.86
N GLN A 90 -7.77 -0.57 14.34
CA GLN A 90 -7.33 0.76 13.95
C GLN A 90 -6.81 0.87 12.51
N GLN A 91 -6.60 -0.25 11.81
CA GLN A 91 -5.81 -0.28 10.57
C GLN A 91 -6.56 -0.90 9.39
N SER A 92 -6.31 -0.33 8.21
CA SER A 92 -6.89 -0.78 6.96
C SER A 92 -5.82 -0.98 5.88
N MET A 93 -6.18 -1.82 4.91
CA MET A 93 -5.45 -1.99 3.66
C MET A 93 -6.22 -1.30 2.53
N ILE A 94 -5.55 -0.50 1.71
CA ILE A 94 -6.14 0.13 0.53
C ILE A 94 -5.27 -0.10 -0.71
N LEU A 95 -5.93 -0.30 -1.85
CA LEU A 95 -5.28 -0.38 -3.16
C LEU A 95 -5.11 1.04 -3.72
N ALA A 96 -3.87 1.51 -3.82
CA ALA A 96 -3.52 2.82 -4.39
C ALA A 96 -2.80 2.65 -5.74
N PRO A 97 -3.36 3.12 -6.87
CA PRO A 97 -2.64 3.15 -8.14
C PRO A 97 -1.33 3.93 -8.02
N LYS A 98 -0.24 3.41 -8.59
CA LYS A 98 1.07 4.07 -8.50
C LYS A 98 1.10 5.43 -9.20
N ASP A 99 0.24 5.63 -10.19
CA ASP A 99 0.07 6.87 -10.96
C ASP A 99 -1.04 7.79 -10.44
N ALA A 100 -1.64 7.47 -9.29
CA ALA A 100 -2.61 8.36 -8.65
C ALA A 100 -1.95 9.70 -8.26
N PRO A 101 -2.67 10.83 -8.38
CA PRO A 101 -2.15 12.13 -7.95
C PRO A 101 -1.64 12.09 -6.51
N GLY A 102 -0.45 12.66 -6.28
CA GLY A 102 0.20 12.69 -4.97
C GLY A 102 1.08 11.46 -4.64
N VAL A 103 1.00 10.37 -5.39
CA VAL A 103 1.90 9.23 -5.21
C VAL A 103 3.26 9.53 -5.85
N THR A 104 4.31 9.56 -5.04
CA THR A 104 5.68 9.80 -5.50
C THR A 104 6.61 8.69 -5.03
N VAL A 105 7.22 7.96 -5.99
CA VAL A 105 8.30 7.02 -5.70
C VAL A 105 9.61 7.80 -5.64
N VAL A 106 10.08 8.09 -4.43
CA VAL A 106 11.21 9.00 -4.20
C VAL A 106 12.54 8.44 -4.72
N ARG A 107 12.88 7.19 -4.34
CA ARG A 107 14.16 6.56 -4.72
C ARG A 107 14.16 5.05 -4.46
N SER A 108 15.13 4.36 -5.04
CA SER A 108 15.54 3.02 -4.59
C SER A 108 16.36 3.09 -3.29
N ILE A 109 16.47 1.95 -2.61
CA ILE A 109 17.30 1.77 -1.41
C ILE A 109 18.25 0.62 -1.71
N SER A 110 19.55 0.87 -1.63
CA SER A 110 20.57 -0.16 -1.83
C SER A 110 20.68 -1.08 -0.62
N VAL A 111 20.98 -2.35 -0.86
CA VAL A 111 21.35 -3.31 0.19
C VAL A 111 22.78 -3.75 -0.07
N PHE A 112 23.71 -3.37 0.81
CA PHE A 112 25.16 -3.57 0.62
C PHE A 112 25.73 -2.96 -0.69
N GLY A 113 25.10 -1.91 -1.22
CA GLY A 113 25.54 -1.25 -2.45
C GLY A 113 25.00 -1.84 -3.76
N PHE A 114 24.13 -2.85 -3.67
CA PHE A 114 23.37 -3.42 -4.78
C PHE A 114 21.93 -2.91 -4.82
#